data_AF-A0A498NUK3-F1
#
_entry.id   AF-A0A498NUK3-F1
#
_cell.length_a   1.000
_cell.length_b   1.000
_cell.length_c   1.000
_cell.angle_alpha   90.00
_cell.angle_beta   90.00
_cell.angle_gamma   90.00
#
_symmetry.space_group_name_H-M   'P 1'
#
loop_
_entity.id
_entity.type
_entity.pdbx_description
1 polymer ?
#
loop_
_entity_poly.entity_id
_entity_poly.type
_entity_poly.pdbx_seq_one_letter_code
_entity_poly.pdbx_strand_id
1 'polypeptide(L)'
;MLNIWGVILYLRLPWITSQAGIGLTWIIILVSSSITGITGLSTSAIATNGKVKGGGTYFLISRSLGPELGGSIGLIFAFANAVAVAMHTVGFAETVQALMQETDVSMVDKLNDIRIIGVITVTCLLAISMAGMEWESKAQVLFFLVIMISFASYIVGTIIPATPQKQAKGFFSYRADIFAANFVPGWRGPEGSFFGMFSIFFPSATGILAGANISGDLKAS
;
A
#
# COMPACT_ATOMS: atom_id res chain seq x y z
N MET A 1 4.18 -4.72 8.38
CA MET A 1 2.97 -5.27 7.72
C MET A 1 1.94 -4.20 7.43
N LEU A 2 1.49 -3.43 8.41
CA LEU A 2 0.51 -2.34 8.19
C LEU A 2 0.95 -1.28 7.17
N ASN A 3 2.25 -0.97 7.13
CA ASN A 3 2.78 0.01 6.16
C ASN A 3 2.95 -0.55 4.73
N ILE A 4 2.69 -1.84 4.53
CA ILE A 4 2.78 -2.51 3.21
C ILE A 4 1.36 -2.75 2.67
N TRP A 5 0.44 -3.19 3.53
CA TRP A 5 -0.96 -3.38 3.15
C TRP A 5 -1.72 -2.07 3.15
N GLY A 6 -2.08 -1.60 1.96
CA GLY A 6 -2.80 -0.34 1.80
C GLY A 6 -3.81 -0.34 0.66
N VAL A 7 -4.19 0.86 0.24
CA VAL A 7 -5.17 1.15 -0.81
C VAL A 7 -4.95 0.33 -2.08
N ILE A 8 -3.69 0.15 -2.50
CA ILE A 8 -3.34 -0.54 -3.75
C ILE A 8 -3.83 -1.99 -3.74
N LEU A 9 -3.75 -2.68 -2.60
CA LEU A 9 -4.19 -4.06 -2.46
C LEU A 9 -5.69 -4.22 -2.78
N TYR A 10 -6.52 -3.28 -2.30
CA TYR A 10 -7.97 -3.36 -2.45
C TYR A 10 -8.48 -2.71 -3.74
N LEU A 11 -7.98 -1.52 -4.09
CA LEU A 11 -8.50 -0.74 -5.22
C LEU A 11 -7.80 -1.03 -6.55
N ARG A 12 -6.51 -1.36 -6.53
CA ARG A 12 -5.69 -1.40 -7.76
C ARG A 12 -5.28 -2.81 -8.15
N LEU A 13 -5.11 -3.75 -7.22
CA LEU A 13 -4.73 -5.12 -7.56
C LEU A 13 -5.74 -5.83 -8.50
N PRO A 14 -7.07 -5.72 -8.31
CA PRO A 14 -8.03 -6.30 -9.26
C PRO A 14 -7.89 -5.70 -10.67
N TRP A 15 -7.66 -4.39 -10.75
CA TRP A 15 -7.43 -3.69 -12.02
C TRP A 15 -6.14 -4.17 -12.70
N ILE A 16 -5.03 -4.25 -11.96
CA ILE A 16 -3.74 -4.74 -12.48
C ILE A 16 -3.90 -6.15 -13.03
N THR A 17 -4.54 -7.06 -12.29
CA THR A 17 -4.84 -8.43 -12.73
C THR A 17 -5.72 -8.46 -13.97
N SER A 18 -6.69 -7.55 -14.10
CA SER A 18 -7.54 -7.49 -15.30
C SER A 18 -6.79 -7.05 -16.57
N GLN A 19 -5.72 -6.27 -16.42
CA GLN A 19 -4.93 -5.71 -17.53
C GLN A 19 -3.77 -6.63 -17.92
N ALA A 20 -2.94 -6.99 -16.94
CA ALA A 20 -1.75 -7.80 -17.13
C ALA A 20 -2.08 -9.31 -17.21
N GLY A 21 -3.27 -9.72 -16.78
CA GLY A 21 -3.61 -11.13 -16.63
C GLY A 21 -2.97 -11.74 -15.39
N ILE A 22 -3.43 -12.93 -15.00
CA ILE A 22 -2.98 -13.61 -13.79
C ILE A 22 -1.47 -13.91 -13.86
N GLY A 23 -0.98 -14.39 -15.01
CA GLY A 23 0.42 -14.78 -15.17
C GLY A 23 1.41 -13.61 -14.99
N LEU A 24 1.20 -12.49 -15.70
CA LEU A 24 2.10 -11.34 -15.58
C LEU A 24 1.94 -10.62 -14.24
N THR A 25 0.75 -10.60 -13.63
CA THR A 25 0.61 -10.03 -12.28
C THR A 25 1.47 -10.78 -11.26
N TRP A 26 1.55 -12.11 -11.34
CA TRP A 26 2.49 -12.86 -10.50
C TRP A 26 3.94 -12.45 -10.73
N ILE A 27 4.34 -12.22 -11.99
CA ILE A 27 5.70 -11.74 -12.31
C ILE A 27 5.93 -10.35 -11.70
N ILE A 28 4.97 -9.42 -11.82
CA ILE A 28 5.04 -8.08 -11.22
C ILE A 28 5.24 -8.17 -9.70
N ILE A 29 4.47 -9.04 -9.03
CA ILE A 29 4.59 -9.28 -7.60
C ILE A 29 5.98 -9.83 -7.26
N LEU A 30 6.43 -10.87 -7.96
CA LEU A 30 7.72 -11.52 -7.70
C LEU A 30 8.92 -10.58 -7.91
N VAL A 31 8.90 -9.78 -8.98
CA VAL A 31 9.95 -8.77 -9.23
C VAL A 31 9.95 -7.71 -8.13
N SER A 32 8.77 -7.21 -7.74
CA SER A 32 8.64 -6.21 -6.67
C SER A 32 9.12 -6.77 -5.31
N SER A 33 8.75 -8.02 -5.00
CA SER A 33 9.22 -8.73 -3.81
C SER A 33 10.73 -9.00 -3.84
N SER A 34 11.31 -9.26 -5.01
CA SER A 34 12.75 -9.47 -5.15
C SER A 34 13.53 -8.17 -4.89
N ILE A 35 13.09 -7.05 -5.47
CA ILE A 35 13.71 -5.73 -5.26
C ILE A 35 13.66 -5.33 -3.78
N THR A 36 12.50 -5.50 -3.14
CA THR A 36 12.32 -5.16 -1.72
C THR A 36 13.02 -6.15 -0.80
N GLY A 37 13.09 -7.43 -1.18
CA GLY A 37 13.88 -8.46 -0.49
C GLY A 37 15.37 -8.14 -0.48
N ILE A 38 15.94 -7.80 -1.64
CA ILE A 38 17.36 -7.38 -1.75
C ILE A 38 17.60 -6.12 -0.90
N THR A 39 16.71 -5.13 -0.97
CA THR A 39 16.81 -3.90 -0.17
C THR A 39 16.71 -4.19 1.33
N GLY A 40 15.85 -5.12 1.73
CA GLY A 40 15.70 -5.57 3.11
C GLY A 40 16.96 -6.26 3.63
N LEU A 41 17.59 -7.12 2.83
CA LEU A 41 18.87 -7.75 3.16
C LEU A 41 19.99 -6.72 3.31
N SER A 42 20.08 -5.75 2.40
CA SER A 42 21.04 -4.64 2.51
C SER A 42 20.81 -3.80 3.77
N THR A 43 19.55 -3.50 4.10
CA THR A 43 19.20 -2.76 5.33
C THR A 43 19.54 -3.58 6.57
N SER A 44 19.33 -4.89 6.54
CA SER A 44 19.72 -5.79 7.64
C SER A 44 21.23 -5.80 7.86
N ALA A 45 22.03 -5.83 6.78
CA ALA A 45 23.49 -5.73 6.88
C ALA A 45 23.95 -4.38 7.45
N ILE A 46 23.26 -3.29 7.12
CA ILE A 46 23.50 -1.97 7.72
C ILE A 46 23.15 -1.97 9.21
N ALA A 47 22.01 -2.57 9.58
CA ALA A 47 21.54 -2.61 10.96
C ALA A 47 22.44 -3.46 11.88
N THR A 48 23.12 -4.49 11.34
CA THR A 48 24.07 -5.31 12.11
C THR A 48 25.48 -4.73 12.16
N ASN A 49 25.81 -3.75 11.30
CA ASN A 49 27.12 -3.11 11.25
C ASN A 49 27.23 -1.95 12.26
N GLY A 50 27.37 -2.31 13.55
CA GLY A 50 27.68 -1.37 14.62
C GLY A 50 26.69 -1.41 15.79
N LYS A 51 26.91 -0.54 16.79
CA LYS A 51 25.99 -0.41 17.93
C LYS A 51 24.77 0.40 17.49
N VAL A 52 23.65 -0.28 17.25
CA VAL A 52 22.33 0.35 17.08
C VAL A 52 22.01 1.12 18.36
N LYS A 53 22.16 2.44 18.30
CA LYS A 53 21.65 3.36 19.32
C LYS A 53 20.33 3.92 18.79
N GLY A 54 19.42 4.32 19.68
CA GLY A 54 18.15 4.93 19.28
C GLY A 54 18.37 6.11 18.33
N GLY A 55 17.60 6.14 17.24
CA GLY A 55 17.77 7.15 16.18
C GLY A 55 17.02 6.86 14.86
N GLY A 56 16.41 5.69 14.71
CA GLY A 56 15.60 5.38 13.53
C GLY A 56 16.42 5.11 12.27
N THR A 57 15.74 5.02 11.13
CA THR A 57 16.33 4.58 9.85
C THR A 57 17.42 5.54 9.35
N TYR A 58 17.22 6.86 9.45
CA TYR A 58 18.21 7.84 9.01
C TYR A 58 19.51 7.77 9.81
N PHE A 59 19.41 7.61 11.14
CA PHE A 59 20.57 7.49 12.01
C PHE A 59 21.40 6.23 11.72
N LEU A 60 20.73 5.10 11.45
CA LEU A 60 21.37 3.84 11.06
C LEU A 60 22.16 3.97 9.75
N ILE A 61 21.56 4.61 8.74
CA ILE A 61 22.16 4.77 7.41
C ILE A 61 23.33 5.75 7.46
N SER A 62 23.13 6.95 8.02
CA SER A 62 24.16 8.00 8.06
C SER A 62 25.41 7.60 8.84
N ARG A 63 25.27 6.75 9.86
CA ARG A 63 26.42 6.24 10.63
C ARG A 63 27.19 5.15 9.91
N SER A 64 26.51 4.30 9.14
CA SER A 64 27.14 3.14 8.48
C SER A 64 27.72 3.49 7.11
N LEU A 65 27.06 4.38 6.36
CA LEU A 65 27.45 4.78 5.01
C LEU A 65 28.13 6.16 4.94
N GLY A 66 28.17 6.89 6.05
CA GLY A 66 28.72 8.24 6.12
C GLY A 66 27.69 9.35 5.82
N PRO A 67 28.03 10.61 6.13
CA PRO A 67 27.10 11.73 6.09
C PRO A 67 26.64 12.10 4.68
N GLU A 68 27.48 11.94 3.65
CA GLU A 68 27.15 12.28 2.27
C GLU A 68 26.06 11.36 1.72
N LEU A 69 26.26 10.04 1.81
CA LEU A 69 25.28 9.04 1.38
C LEU A 69 24.04 9.05 2.27
N GLY A 70 24.21 9.21 3.59
CA GLY A 70 23.11 9.30 4.55
C GLY A 70 22.19 10.48 4.26
N GLY A 71 22.75 11.66 3.99
CA GLY A 71 21.99 12.88 3.69
C GLY A 71 21.16 12.76 2.41
N SER A 72 21.77 12.30 1.31
CA SER A 72 21.06 12.12 0.03
C SER A 72 19.96 11.07 0.11
N ILE A 73 20.22 9.90 0.72
CA ILE A 73 19.22 8.84 0.90
C ILE A 73 18.09 9.33 1.82
N GLY A 74 18.42 10.04 2.90
CA GLY A 74 17.46 10.60 3.84
C GLY A 74 16.50 11.60 3.18
N LEU A 75 17.01 12.50 2.34
CA LEU A 75 16.19 13.49 1.64
C LEU A 75 15.20 12.83 0.68
N ILE A 76 15.67 11.87 -0.13
CA ILE A 76 14.82 11.13 -1.07
C ILE A 76 13.77 10.31 -0.31
N PHE A 77 14.16 9.69 0.80
CA PHE A 77 13.24 8.91 1.64
C PHE A 77 12.17 9.79 2.29
N ALA A 78 12.52 10.98 2.81
CA ALA A 78 11.57 11.92 3.37
C ALA A 78 10.56 12.40 2.31
N PHE A 79 11.04 12.74 1.11
CA PHE A 79 10.17 13.13 0.00
C PHE A 79 9.25 11.99 -0.45
N ALA A 80 9.78 10.77 -0.54
CA ALA A 80 8.99 9.59 -0.90
C ALA A 80 7.87 9.33 0.11
N ASN A 81 8.13 9.45 1.42
CA ASN A 81 7.11 9.32 2.45
C ASN A 81 6.05 10.44 2.36
N ALA A 82 6.45 11.68 2.06
CA ALA A 82 5.51 12.79 1.87
C ALA A 82 4.55 12.52 0.69
N VAL A 83 5.07 12.03 -0.44
CA VAL A 83 4.26 11.63 -1.59
C VAL A 83 3.39 10.41 -1.27
N ALA A 84 3.88 9.46 -0.48
CA ALA A 84 3.11 8.29 -0.06
C ALA A 84 1.90 8.68 0.81
N VAL A 85 2.03 9.67 1.70
CA VAL A 85 0.89 10.22 2.45
C VAL A 85 -0.19 10.73 1.49
N ALA A 86 0.19 11.53 0.49
CA ALA A 86 -0.75 12.03 -0.51
C ALA A 86 -1.43 10.89 -1.28
N MET A 87 -0.67 9.86 -1.68
CA MET A 87 -1.22 8.69 -2.38
C MET A 87 -2.26 7.95 -1.53
N HIS A 88 -1.97 7.68 -0.25
CA HIS A 88 -2.90 6.99 0.64
C HIS A 88 -4.15 7.84 0.92
N THR A 89 -4.00 9.14 1.11
CA THR A 89 -5.13 10.05 1.32
C THR A 89 -6.03 10.14 0.08
N VAL A 90 -5.46 10.23 -1.12
CA VAL A 90 -6.24 10.24 -2.37
C VAL A 90 -6.99 8.91 -2.54
N GLY A 91 -6.33 7.78 -2.26
CA GLY A 91 -6.96 6.47 -2.29
C GLY A 91 -8.14 6.30 -1.32
N PHE A 92 -8.01 6.86 -0.12
CA PHE A 92 -9.11 6.95 0.83
C PHE A 92 -10.25 7.82 0.29
N ALA A 93 -9.93 9.01 -0.24
CA ALA A 93 -10.91 9.93 -0.79
C ALA A 93 -11.68 9.34 -1.99
N GLU A 94 -11.01 8.59 -2.88
CA GLU A 94 -11.66 7.82 -3.95
C GLU A 94 -12.67 6.80 -3.40
N THR A 95 -12.32 6.11 -2.31
CA THR A 95 -13.20 5.10 -1.69
C THR A 95 -14.43 5.76 -1.07
N VAL A 96 -14.25 6.86 -0.32
CA VAL A 96 -15.36 7.62 0.25
C VAL A 96 -16.26 8.18 -0.85
N GLN A 97 -15.66 8.74 -1.90
CA GLN A 97 -16.40 9.29 -3.02
C GLN A 97 -17.22 8.20 -3.75
N ALA A 98 -16.67 6.99 -3.92
CA ALA A 98 -17.41 5.87 -4.49
C ALA A 98 -18.60 5.46 -3.61
N LEU A 99 -18.44 5.42 -2.28
CA LEU A 99 -19.54 5.12 -1.33
C LEU A 99 -20.63 6.19 -1.34
N MET A 100 -20.25 7.46 -1.48
CA MET A 100 -21.21 8.57 -1.60
C MET A 100 -22.05 8.44 -2.88
N GLN A 101 -21.41 8.08 -4.00
CA GLN A 101 -22.12 7.82 -5.27
C GLN A 101 -23.09 6.64 -5.17
N GLU A 102 -22.75 5.58 -4.43
CA GLU A 102 -23.68 4.47 -4.19
C GLU A 102 -24.92 4.87 -3.37
N THR A 103 -24.86 5.97 -2.64
CA THR A 103 -25.96 6.50 -1.81
C THR A 103 -26.68 7.68 -2.47
N ASP A 104 -26.41 7.96 -3.76
CA ASP A 104 -26.93 9.12 -4.52
C ASP A 104 -26.60 10.49 -3.88
N VAL A 105 -25.52 10.57 -3.08
CA VAL A 105 -25.02 11.81 -2.49
C VAL A 105 -23.85 12.32 -3.33
N SER A 106 -23.97 13.55 -3.84
CA SER A 106 -22.85 14.26 -4.49
C SER A 106 -22.70 15.65 -3.89
N MET A 107 -21.47 16.12 -3.72
CA MET A 107 -21.22 17.49 -3.22
C MET A 107 -21.16 18.46 -4.39
N VAL A 108 -20.23 18.24 -5.32
CA VAL A 108 -20.01 19.13 -6.47
C VAL A 108 -19.80 18.33 -7.75
N ASP A 109 -18.70 17.59 -7.83
CA ASP A 109 -18.30 16.80 -9.00
C ASP A 109 -17.29 15.74 -8.55
N LYS A 110 -17.23 14.59 -9.23
CA LYS A 110 -16.40 13.44 -8.84
C LYS A 110 -14.95 13.82 -8.54
N LEU A 111 -14.33 14.64 -9.38
CA LEU A 111 -12.93 15.03 -9.19
C LEU A 111 -12.75 16.02 -8.02
N ASN A 112 -13.67 16.97 -7.89
CA ASN A 112 -13.61 17.98 -6.83
C ASN A 112 -13.96 17.39 -5.47
N ASP A 113 -14.88 16.42 -5.42
CA ASP A 113 -15.25 15.70 -4.21
C ASP A 113 -14.04 14.94 -3.65
N ILE A 114 -13.26 14.26 -4.49
CA ILE A 114 -12.00 13.60 -4.08
C ILE A 114 -11.00 14.62 -3.51
N ARG A 115 -10.87 15.79 -4.14
CA ARG A 115 -9.96 16.86 -3.66
C ARG A 115 -10.40 17.42 -2.31
N ILE A 116 -11.69 17.70 -2.14
CA ILE A 116 -12.26 18.25 -0.91
C ILE A 116 -12.08 17.24 0.24
N ILE A 117 -12.49 15.99 0.02
CA ILE A 117 -12.34 14.92 1.02
C ILE A 117 -10.85 14.71 1.35
N GLY A 118 -9.98 14.73 0.34
CA GLY A 118 -8.54 14.60 0.53
C GLY A 118 -7.93 15.71 1.40
N VAL A 119 -8.27 16.98 1.12
CA VAL A 119 -7.78 18.14 1.89
C VAL A 119 -8.28 18.10 3.34
N ILE A 120 -9.55 17.76 3.56
CA ILE A 120 -10.11 17.60 4.91
C ILE A 120 -9.35 16.47 5.65
N THR A 121 -9.20 15.32 5.00
CA THR A 121 -8.55 14.15 5.59
C THR A 121 -7.10 14.43 5.97
N VAL A 122 -6.29 15.01 5.08
CA VAL A 122 -4.88 15.30 5.38
C VAL A 122 -4.74 16.35 6.51
N THR A 123 -5.64 17.33 6.56
CA THR A 123 -5.65 18.33 7.64
C THR A 123 -6.00 17.70 8.99
N CYS A 124 -6.98 16.80 9.03
CA CYS A 124 -7.32 16.04 10.23
C CYS A 124 -6.17 15.12 10.66
N LEU A 125 -5.55 14.40 9.73
CA LEU A 125 -4.39 13.54 10.02
C LEU A 125 -3.21 14.35 10.56
N LEU A 126 -2.96 15.54 10.01
CA LEU A 126 -1.95 16.46 10.53
C LEU A 126 -2.26 16.87 11.97
N ALA A 127 -3.51 17.27 12.26
CA ALA A 127 -3.93 17.62 13.62
C ALA A 127 -3.76 16.45 14.60
N ILE A 128 -4.11 15.24 14.20
CA ILE A 128 -3.92 14.01 15.00
C ILE A 128 -2.43 13.77 15.26
N SER A 129 -1.59 13.89 14.23
CA SER A 129 -0.14 13.70 14.37
C SER A 129 0.50 14.71 15.33
N MET A 130 -0.03 15.94 15.41
CA MET A 130 0.42 16.97 16.35
C MET A 130 -0.09 16.76 17.78
N ALA A 131 -1.25 16.12 17.95
CA ALA A 131 -1.88 15.93 19.27
C ALA A 131 -1.22 14.82 20.11
N GLY A 132 -0.54 13.85 19.49
CA GLY A 132 0.34 12.90 20.20
C GLY A 132 0.42 11.49 19.60
N MET A 133 1.64 10.98 19.43
CA MET A 133 1.92 9.66 18.81
C MET A 133 1.69 8.45 19.73
N GLU A 134 1.50 8.64 21.04
CA GLU A 134 1.31 7.52 21.97
C GLU A 134 0.02 6.73 21.69
N TRP A 135 -1.05 7.44 21.32
CA TRP A 135 -2.35 6.84 20.98
C TRP A 135 -2.29 6.08 19.65
N GLU A 136 -1.49 6.57 18.70
CA GLU A 136 -1.29 5.96 17.39
C GLU A 136 -0.73 4.54 17.51
N SER A 137 0.29 4.34 18.36
CA SER A 137 0.92 3.03 18.56
C SER A 137 -0.07 1.97 19.06
N LYS A 138 -1.05 2.36 19.88
CA LYS A 138 -2.12 1.47 20.38
C LYS A 138 -3.19 1.23 19.31
N ALA A 139 -3.57 2.28 18.56
CA ALA A 139 -4.52 2.18 17.46
C ALA A 139 -4.00 1.29 16.31
N GLN A 140 -2.67 1.22 16.13
CA GLN A 140 -2.03 0.36 15.15
C GLN A 140 -2.45 -1.11 15.29
N VAL A 141 -2.56 -1.63 16.51
CA VAL A 141 -3.01 -3.01 16.77
C VAL A 141 -4.47 -3.19 16.38
N LEU A 142 -5.33 -2.19 16.66
CA LEU A 142 -6.72 -2.20 16.24
C LEU A 142 -6.84 -2.23 14.71
N PHE A 143 -6.11 -1.36 14.01
CA PHE A 143 -6.11 -1.32 12.54
C PHE A 143 -5.61 -2.64 11.93
N PHE A 144 -4.63 -3.29 12.56
CA PHE A 144 -4.19 -4.61 12.16
C PHE A 144 -5.29 -5.66 12.23
N LEU A 145 -6.03 -5.70 13.35
CA LEU A 145 -7.14 -6.64 13.50
C LEU A 145 -8.24 -6.38 12.48
N VAL A 146 -8.60 -5.12 12.22
CA VAL A 146 -9.60 -4.75 11.22
C VAL A 146 -9.18 -5.19 9.82
N ILE A 147 -7.92 -4.97 9.43
CA ILE A 147 -7.39 -5.40 8.13
C ILE A 147 -7.41 -6.94 8.03
N MET A 148 -7.09 -7.65 9.10
CA MET A 148 -7.13 -9.11 9.10
C MET A 148 -8.55 -9.66 8.96
N ILE A 149 -9.53 -9.06 9.64
CA ILE A 149 -10.94 -9.41 9.48
C ILE A 149 -11.41 -9.10 8.05
N SER A 150 -11.03 -7.95 7.49
CA SER A 150 -11.34 -7.58 6.10
C SER A 150 -10.78 -8.60 5.11
N PHE A 151 -9.52 -9.01 5.29
CA PHE A 151 -8.87 -10.00 4.43
C PHE A 151 -9.51 -11.39 4.55
N ALA A 152 -9.82 -11.83 5.78
CA ALA A 152 -10.54 -13.07 6.01
C ALA A 152 -11.93 -13.05 5.37
N SER A 153 -12.67 -11.93 5.52
CA SER A 153 -13.97 -11.72 4.89
C SER A 153 -13.90 -11.76 3.37
N TYR A 154 -12.86 -11.17 2.78
CA TYR A 154 -12.59 -11.26 1.34
C TYR A 154 -12.42 -12.72 0.91
N ILE A 155 -11.55 -13.49 1.57
CA ILE A 155 -11.32 -14.91 1.24
C ILE A 155 -12.61 -15.73 1.39
N VAL A 156 -13.31 -15.62 2.52
CA VAL A 156 -14.58 -16.33 2.75
C VAL A 156 -15.61 -15.94 1.68
N GLY A 157 -15.67 -14.65 1.32
CA GLY A 157 -16.52 -14.14 0.25
C GLY A 157 -16.23 -14.72 -1.13
N THR A 158 -14.99 -15.14 -1.41
CA THR A 158 -14.63 -15.84 -2.66
C THR A 158 -15.08 -17.31 -2.69
N ILE A 159 -15.16 -17.96 -1.53
CA ILE A 159 -15.50 -19.39 -1.40
C ILE A 159 -17.03 -19.58 -1.42
N ILE A 160 -17.78 -18.64 -0.84
CA ILE A 160 -19.24 -18.69 -0.85
C ILE A 160 -19.76 -18.57 -2.29
N PRO A 161 -20.67 -19.46 -2.74
CA PRO A 161 -21.19 -19.44 -4.10
C PRO A 161 -21.85 -18.10 -4.44
N ALA A 162 -21.60 -17.63 -5.66
CA ALA A 162 -22.08 -16.34 -6.15
C ALA A 162 -23.62 -16.27 -6.17
N THR A 163 -24.19 -15.33 -5.43
CA THR A 163 -25.62 -14.97 -5.56
C THR A 163 -25.88 -14.33 -6.93
N PRO A 164 -27.13 -14.31 -7.43
CA PRO A 164 -27.46 -13.71 -8.73
C PRO A 164 -26.99 -12.26 -8.87
N GLN A 165 -27.02 -11.49 -7.78
CA GLN A 165 -26.55 -10.10 -7.75
C GLN A 165 -25.02 -10.00 -7.91
N LYS A 166 -24.26 -10.95 -7.37
CA LYS A 166 -22.79 -11.02 -7.53
C LYS A 166 -22.41 -11.47 -8.95
N GLN A 167 -23.18 -12.39 -9.53
CA GLN A 167 -22.97 -12.83 -10.92
C GLN A 167 -23.19 -11.68 -11.92
N ALA A 168 -24.19 -10.82 -11.68
CA ALA A 168 -24.39 -9.61 -12.50
C ALA A 168 -23.21 -8.62 -12.42
N LYS A 169 -22.46 -8.61 -11.31
CA LYS A 169 -21.23 -7.82 -11.14
C LYS A 169 -19.97 -8.52 -11.65
N GLY A 170 -20.10 -9.70 -12.29
CA GLY A 170 -18.98 -10.45 -12.87
C GLY A 170 -18.28 -11.43 -11.92
N PHE A 171 -18.85 -11.71 -10.74
CA PHE A 171 -18.31 -12.70 -9.80
C PHE A 171 -19.00 -14.06 -9.98
N PHE A 172 -18.23 -15.06 -10.42
CA PHE A 172 -18.72 -16.40 -10.75
C PHE A 172 -18.06 -17.52 -9.93
N SER A 173 -17.52 -17.19 -8.75
CA SER A 173 -16.73 -18.11 -7.91
C SER A 173 -15.52 -18.70 -8.66
N TYR A 174 -14.87 -19.72 -8.10
CA TYR A 174 -13.68 -20.34 -8.70
C TYR A 174 -14.05 -21.23 -9.88
N ARG A 175 -13.73 -20.75 -11.09
CA ARG A 175 -14.03 -21.42 -12.37
C ARG A 175 -12.78 -21.50 -13.25
N ALA A 176 -12.46 -22.70 -13.71
CA ALA A 176 -11.24 -22.97 -14.48
C ALA A 176 -11.24 -22.28 -15.85
N ASP A 177 -12.42 -22.16 -16.48
CA ASP A 177 -12.59 -21.48 -17.77
C ASP A 177 -12.33 -19.97 -17.66
N ILE A 178 -12.83 -19.33 -16.59
CA ILE A 178 -12.57 -17.91 -16.32
C ILE A 178 -11.10 -17.69 -15.98
N PHE A 179 -10.49 -18.60 -15.22
CA PHE A 179 -9.06 -18.55 -14.93
C PHE A 179 -8.23 -18.60 -16.21
N ALA A 180 -8.50 -19.55 -17.11
CA ALA A 180 -7.79 -19.68 -18.38
C ALA A 180 -7.98 -18.45 -19.27
N ALA A 181 -9.20 -17.90 -19.33
CA ALA A 181 -9.50 -16.70 -20.11
C ALA A 181 -8.77 -15.44 -19.60
N ASN A 182 -8.48 -15.36 -18.30
CA ASN A 182 -7.79 -14.22 -17.67
C ASN A 182 -6.29 -14.47 -17.44
N PHE A 183 -5.73 -15.57 -17.97
CA PHE A 183 -4.34 -15.91 -17.71
C PHE A 183 -3.36 -14.99 -18.44
N VAL A 184 -3.70 -14.61 -19.68
CA VAL A 184 -2.89 -13.80 -20.60
C VAL A 184 -3.28 -12.32 -20.49
N PRO A 185 -2.35 -11.37 -20.67
CA PRO A 185 -2.67 -9.94 -20.66
C PRO A 185 -3.71 -9.54 -21.71
N GLY A 186 -4.63 -8.68 -21.28
CA GLY A 186 -5.59 -7.99 -22.13
C GLY A 186 -5.46 -6.49 -21.93
N TRP A 187 -4.38 -5.90 -22.43
CA TRP A 187 -4.11 -4.46 -22.30
C TRP A 187 -5.25 -3.62 -22.86
N ARG A 188 -5.83 -2.74 -22.04
CA ARG A 188 -6.90 -1.81 -22.42
C ARG A 188 -6.47 -0.38 -22.16
N GLY A 189 -6.72 0.48 -23.15
CA GLY A 189 -6.42 1.90 -23.08
C GLY A 189 -4.94 2.23 -23.29
N PRO A 190 -4.60 3.53 -23.34
CA PRO A 190 -3.24 4.01 -23.63
C PRO A 190 -2.22 3.70 -22.53
N GLU A 191 -2.67 3.38 -21.31
CA GLU A 191 -1.82 3.06 -20.16
C GLU A 191 -1.54 1.54 -20.01
N GLY A 192 -2.11 0.71 -20.89
CA GLY A 192 -1.99 -0.74 -20.85
C GLY A 192 -0.59 -1.22 -21.23
N SER A 193 0.33 -1.24 -20.28
CA SER A 193 1.68 -1.79 -20.45
C SER A 193 2.18 -2.48 -19.18
N PHE A 194 3.13 -3.41 -19.35
CA PHE A 194 3.76 -4.11 -18.23
C PHE A 194 4.40 -3.14 -17.22
N PHE A 195 5.22 -2.21 -17.70
CA PHE A 195 5.89 -1.23 -16.83
C PHE A 195 4.90 -0.24 -16.21
N GLY A 196 3.81 0.09 -16.90
CA GLY A 196 2.71 0.88 -16.34
C GLY A 196 2.11 0.20 -15.12
N MET A 197 1.67 -1.06 -15.26
CA MET A 197 1.10 -1.83 -14.14
C MET A 197 2.11 -2.08 -13.01
N PHE A 198 3.37 -2.34 -13.36
CA PHE A 198 4.45 -2.44 -12.38
C PHE A 198 4.61 -1.16 -11.56
N SER A 199 4.61 0.02 -12.20
CA SER A 199 4.77 1.30 -11.50
C SER A 199 3.60 1.62 -10.56
N ILE A 200 2.39 1.17 -10.88
CA ILE A 200 1.20 1.31 -10.02
C ILE A 200 1.28 0.33 -8.84
N PHE A 201 1.80 -0.88 -9.07
CA PHE A 201 1.90 -1.90 -8.03
C PHE A 201 3.06 -1.63 -7.07
N PHE A 202 4.21 -1.18 -7.56
CA PHE A 202 5.46 -1.12 -6.80
C PHE A 202 5.36 -0.38 -5.45
N PRO A 203 4.64 0.75 -5.32
CA PRO A 203 4.45 1.42 -4.03
C PRO A 203 3.84 0.51 -2.95
N SER A 204 3.05 -0.51 -3.32
CA SER A 204 2.48 -1.48 -2.36
C SER A 204 3.52 -2.44 -1.77
N ALA A 205 4.63 -2.66 -2.46
CA ALA A 205 5.75 -3.46 -1.96
C ALA A 205 6.71 -2.62 -1.10
N THR A 206 6.64 -1.28 -1.18
CA THR A 206 7.44 -0.38 -0.35
C THR A 206 6.95 -0.38 1.10
N GLY A 207 7.72 0.23 2.02
CA GLY A 207 7.37 0.28 3.45
C GLY A 207 8.16 -0.67 4.36
N ILE A 208 9.11 -1.44 3.81
CA ILE A 208 10.00 -2.32 4.60
C ILE A 208 10.84 -1.55 5.63
N LEU A 209 11.18 -0.29 5.35
CA LEU A 209 12.00 0.57 6.21
C LEU A 209 11.23 1.14 7.41
N ALA A 210 9.91 0.99 7.46
CA ALA A 210 9.12 1.46 8.60
C ALA A 210 9.44 0.68 9.88
N GLY A 211 9.84 -0.60 9.77
CA GLY A 211 10.29 -1.39 10.92
C GLY A 211 11.62 -0.90 11.50
N ALA A 212 12.54 -0.44 10.64
CA ALA A 212 13.80 0.16 11.08
C ALA A 212 13.61 1.54 11.74
N ASN A 213 12.49 2.22 11.46
CA ASN A 213 12.21 3.54 12.00
C ASN A 213 11.89 3.52 13.50
N ILE A 214 11.40 2.39 14.01
CA ILE A 214 11.04 2.18 15.43
C ILE A 214 12.22 1.55 16.21
N SER A 215 13.43 1.52 15.63
CA SER A 215 14.61 0.87 16.23
C SER A 215 15.00 1.40 17.61
N GLY A 216 14.59 2.61 17.98
CA GLY A 216 14.84 3.19 19.31
C GLY A 216 13.97 2.62 20.43
N ASP A 217 12.79 2.07 20.10
CA ASP A 217 11.82 1.57 21.08
C ASP A 217 11.90 0.04 21.25
N LEU A 218 12.79 -0.62 20.50
CA LEU A 218 13.01 -2.05 20.58
C LEU A 218 13.90 -2.37 21.79
N LYS A 219 13.45 -3.30 22.64
CA LYS A 219 14.33 -3.91 23.65
C LYS A 219 15.38 -4.74 22.93
N ALA A 220 16.64 -4.32 22.99
CA ALA A 220 17.78 -5.16 22.62
C ALA A 220 17.94 -6.23 23.72
N SER A 221 17.78 -7.50 23.35
CA SER A 221 18.27 -8.64 24.12
C SER A 221 19.77 -8.78 23.95
#